data_AF-A0A7J2T8B6-F1
#
_entry.id   AF-A0A7J2T8B6-F1
#
_cell.length_a   1.000
_cell.length_b   1.000
_cell.length_c   1.000
_cell.angle_alpha   90.00
_cell.angle_beta   90.00
_cell.angle_gamma   90.00
#
_symmetry.space_group_name_H-M   'P 1'
#
loop_
_entity.id
_entity.type
_entity.pdbx_description
1 polymer ?
#
loop_
_entity_poly.entity_id
_entity_poly.type
_entity_poly.pdbx_seq_one_letter_code
_entity_poly.pdbx_strand_id
1 'polypeptide(L)' 'MPELLETIQEKAIIEREHMAQVATEEGASLTGYCDRCGGWSDNLKERNGEFICEDCRAELES' A
#
# COMPACT_ATOMS: atom_id res chain seq x y z
N MET A 1 30.09 12.00 29.28
CA MET A 1 29.38 10.78 28.91
C MET A 1 28.29 11.18 27.94
N PRO A 2 28.57 11.22 26.62
CA PRO A 2 27.62 11.72 25.65
C PRO A 2 26.73 10.57 25.15
N GLU A 3 25.81 10.12 25.99
CA GLU A 3 24.75 9.12 25.71
C GLU A 3 23.72 9.61 24.65
N LEU A 4 23.90 10.83 24.13
CA LEU A 4 22.99 11.50 23.19
C LEU A 4 23.31 11.18 21.71
N LEU A 5 24.48 10.59 21.43
CA LEU A 5 24.88 10.22 20.07
C LEU A 5 24.34 8.86 19.62
N GLU A 6 24.07 7.95 20.57
CA GLU A 6 23.53 6.61 20.28
C GLU A 6 22.04 6.67 19.92
N THR A 7 21.28 7.52 20.60
CA THR A 7 19.83 7.69 20.36
C THR A 7 19.49 8.28 18.97
N ILE A 8 20.41 9.02 18.36
CA ILE A 8 20.23 9.55 16.99
C ILE A 8 20.45 8.46 15.94
N GLN A 9 21.37 7.53 16.19
CA GLN A 9 21.74 6.48 15.25
C GLN A 9 20.65 5.40 15.13
N GLU A 10 19.98 5.05 16.23
CA GLU A 10 18.89 4.05 16.23
C GLU A 10 17.62 4.52 15.50
N LYS A 11 17.33 5.83 15.49
CA LYS A 11 16.15 6.37 14.79
C LYS A 11 16.26 6.29 13.27
N ALA A 12 17.48 6.43 12.73
CA ALA A 12 17.73 6.40 11.30
C ALA A 12 17.47 5.01 10.65
N ILE A 13 17.52 3.93 11.44
CA ILE A 13 17.27 2.57 10.95
C ILE A 13 15.77 2.32 10.76
N ILE A 14 14.91 2.90 11.60
CA ILE A 14 13.46 2.69 11.51
C ILE A 14 12.88 3.45 10.31
N GLU A 15 13.33 4.69 10.08
CA GLU A 15 12.81 5.51 8.96
C GLU A 15 13.18 4.92 7.58
N ARG A 16 14.35 4.28 7.45
CA ARG A 16 14.77 3.68 6.16
C ARG A 16 13.96 2.43 5.81
N GLU A 17 13.55 1.63 6.80
CA GLU A 17 12.76 0.42 6.57
C GLU A 17 11.31 0.76 6.24
N HIS A 18 10.76 1.81 6.85
CA HIS A 18 9.43 2.32 6.51
C HIS A 18 9.40 2.88 5.08
N MET A 19 10.42 3.62 4.64
CA MET A 19 10.49 4.12 3.26
C MET A 19 10.68 3.02 2.21
N ALA A 20 11.41 1.95 2.53
CA ALA A 20 11.58 0.80 1.64
C ALA A 20 10.28 -0.01 1.49
N GLN A 21 9.47 -0.10 2.55
CA GLN A 21 8.15 -0.76 2.48
C GLN A 21 7.20 0.00 1.57
N VAL A 22 7.16 1.34 1.67
CA VAL A 22 6.33 2.22 0.83
C VAL A 22 6.75 2.22 -0.65
N ALA A 23 8.01 1.92 -0.95
CA ALA A 23 8.49 1.79 -2.33
C ALA A 23 8.29 0.38 -2.92
N THR A 24 7.98 -0.65 -2.12
CA THR A 24 7.69 -2.00 -2.63
C THR A 24 6.20 -2.25 -2.90
N GLU A 25 5.35 -1.31 -2.52
CA GLU A 25 3.90 -1.37 -2.66
C GLU A 25 3.38 -0.72 -3.97
N GLU A 26 4.24 -0.56 -4.96
CA GLU A 26 3.85 -0.37 -6.36
C GLU A 26 3.00 -1.52 -6.94
N GLY A 27 2.70 -2.54 -6.11
CA GLY A 27 1.63 -3.50 -6.31
C GLY A 27 0.82 -3.86 -5.04
N ALA A 28 0.87 -3.06 -3.96
CA ALA A 28 0.00 -3.33 -2.82
C ALA A 28 -1.43 -2.99 -3.23
N SER A 29 -2.28 -4.00 -3.12
CA SER A 29 -3.71 -3.85 -3.21
C SER A 29 -4.19 -2.72 -2.31
N LEU A 30 -4.89 -1.76 -2.89
CA LEU A 30 -5.48 -0.66 -2.14
C LEU A 30 -6.73 -1.18 -1.41
N THR A 31 -6.92 -0.70 -0.20
CA THR A 31 -8.15 -0.96 0.57
C THR A 31 -9.09 0.25 0.44
N GLY A 32 -10.32 0.01 0.01
CA GLY A 32 -11.31 1.07 -0.22
C GLY A 32 -12.63 0.56 -0.80
N TYR A 33 -13.36 1.44 -1.49
CA TYR A 33 -14.59 1.07 -2.21
C TYR A 33 -14.33 0.83 -3.70
N CYS A 34 -14.96 -0.20 -4.25
CA CYS A 34 -14.94 -0.51 -5.67
C CYS A 34 -15.86 0.45 -6.44
N ASP A 35 -15.34 1.11 -7.47
CA ASP A 35 -16.10 2.05 -8.30
C ASP A 35 -17.22 1.38 -9.10
N ARG A 36 -17.12 0.07 -9.35
CA ARG A 36 -18.10 -0.70 -10.14
C ARG A 36 -19.28 -1.22 -9.33
N CYS A 37 -19.03 -1.83 -8.17
CA CYS A 37 -20.08 -2.44 -7.33
C CYS A 37 -20.42 -1.64 -6.07
N GLY A 38 -19.62 -0.63 -5.71
CA GLY A 38 -19.76 0.14 -4.48
C GLY A 38 -19.43 -0.66 -3.20
N GLY A 39 -18.92 -1.87 -3.33
CA GLY A 39 -18.51 -2.72 -2.21
C GLY A 39 -17.15 -2.32 -1.66
N TRP A 40 -16.94 -2.55 -0.35
CA TRP A 40 -15.61 -2.44 0.24
C TRP A 40 -14.76 -3.64 -0.18
N SER A 41 -13.50 -3.39 -0.52
CA SER A 41 -12.51 -4.41 -0.87
C SER A 41 -11.14 -3.99 -0.36
N ASP A 42 -10.42 -4.92 0.27
CA ASP A 42 -8.99 -4.80 0.56
C ASP A 42 -8.11 -5.12 -0.66
N ASN A 43 -8.70 -5.65 -1.74
CA ASN A 43 -8.05 -5.99 -3.00
C ASN A 43 -8.49 -5.13 -4.19
N LEU A 44 -8.40 -3.80 -4.06
CA LEU A 44 -8.63 -2.91 -5.21
C LEU A 44 -7.39 -2.80 -6.08
N LYS A 45 -7.60 -2.85 -7.39
CA LYS A 45 -6.59 -2.49 -8.39
C LYS A 45 -7.09 -1.39 -9.30
N GLU A 46 -6.19 -0.46 -9.61
CA GLU A 46 -6.44 0.56 -10.62
C GLU A 46 -6.49 -0.07 -12.02
N ARG A 47 -7.56 0.21 -12.75
CA ARG A 47 -7.73 -0.14 -14.16
C ARG A 47 -8.34 1.06 -14.87
N ASN A 48 -7.60 1.66 -15.81
CA ASN A 48 -8.05 2.83 -16.57
C ASN A 48 -8.50 4.03 -15.70
N GLY A 49 -7.91 4.22 -14.51
CA GLY A 49 -8.29 5.28 -13.57
C GLY A 49 -9.48 4.96 -12.67
N GLU A 50 -10.02 3.73 -12.72
CA GLU A 50 -11.04 3.23 -11.80
C GLU A 50 -10.45 2.17 -10.87
N PHE A 51 -10.82 2.17 -9.59
CA PHE A 51 -10.43 1.16 -8.63
C PHE A 51 -11.49 0.05 -8.57
N ILE A 52 -11.12 -1.13 -9.05
CA ILE A 52 -12.03 -2.26 -9.20
C ILE A 52 -11.58 -3.44 -8.33
N CYS A 53 -12.51 -4.06 -7.62
CA CYS A 53 -12.23 -5.26 -6.80
C CYS A 53 -11.93 -6.49 -7.67
N GLU A 54 -11.36 -7.52 -7.04
CA GLU A 54 -11.03 -8.79 -7.70
C GLU A 54 -12.24 -9.42 -8.41
N ASP A 55 -13.40 -9.48 -7.75
CA ASP A 55 -14.62 -10.07 -8.33
C ASP A 55 -15.04 -9.38 -9.62
N CYS A 56 -15.12 -8.04 -9.57
CA CYS A 56 -15.49 -7.23 -10.72
C CYS A 56 -14.45 -7.29 -11.85
N ARG A 57 -13.19 -7.60 -11.55
CA ARG A 57 -12.14 -7.80 -12.56
C ARG A 57 -12.27 -9.17 -13.22
N ALA A 58 -12.49 -10.23 -12.42
CA ALA A 58 -12.68 -11.59 -12.93
C ALA A 58 -13.86 -11.69 -13.91
N GLU A 59 -14.95 -10.95 -13.66
CA GLU A 59 -16.09 -10.86 -14.59
C GLU A 59 -15.76 -10.19 -15.92
N LEU A 60 -14.80 -9.27 -15.96
CA LEU A 60 -14.41 -8.54 -17.17
C LEU A 60 -13.44 -9.32 -18.07
N GLU A 61 -12.86 -10.40 -17.54
CA GLU A 61 -11.89 -11.27 -18.22
C GLU A 61 -12.54 -12.59 -18.72
N SER A 62 -13.82 -12.81 -18.46
CA SER A 62 -14.60 -13.98 -18.89
C SER A 62 -15.40 -13.76 -20.16
#